data_AF-A0A7V9DZC7-F1
#
_entry.id   AF-A0A7V9DZC7-F1
#
_cell.length_a   1.000
_cell.length_b   1.000
_cell.length_c   1.000
_cell.angle_alpha   90.00
_cell.angle_beta   90.00
_cell.angle_gamma   90.00
#
_symmetry.space_group_name_H-M   'P 1'
#
loop_
_entity.id
_entity.type
_entity.pdbx_description
1 polymer ?
#
loop_
_entity_poly.entity_id
_entity_poly.type
_entity_poly.pdbx_seq_one_letter_code
_entity_poly.pdbx_strand_id
1 'polypeptide(L)'
;MTGPALIQTLRPSAATPAAVPNESASSARKLRPLAALLPFLRPYKKQIALALMFLLLAAAATLALPAAIKSVVDNGFAVDVSDPTARLAAVRHQFLLFIPLALAIAVFTAARYFMMSWLGERVTADLRSAVYSHVLQQSPQFFETLKTGEVLSRLTTDTTVIQSAVGSSVSMGLRNAVLFVGGLTMLIVTSPRLMLIVLAVIGLVVLPAVFFGRRVRTLSRASQDRIADSSAIAGEILNAISVVQSFTQQAFESRRFGDANEHAFETSIRRTRARSLLTAFVIIGVFASLLYGVYSGAQSVIAGRISLGELSESVLYVMLVASSVAVLAEVWGEVVRAAGATERLVELLATRSDITDPAQPRVLPRAGGGLKVEFDHVTFRYPSRPAHAVLNDLSLAIEPGETVAL
;
A
#
# COMPACT_ATOMS: atom_id res chain seq x y z
N MET A 1 60.53 24.14 36.43
CA MET A 1 60.01 25.08 35.41
C MET A 1 59.26 24.24 34.36
N THR A 2 58.20 23.48 34.68
CA THR A 2 56.81 23.92 34.98
C THR A 2 56.28 24.98 34.02
N GLY A 3 55.80 24.54 32.86
CA GLY A 3 54.86 25.27 32.00
C GLY A 3 53.57 24.44 31.85
N PRO A 4 52.36 25.01 32.03
CA PRO A 4 51.13 24.24 32.12
C PRO A 4 50.54 23.91 30.74
N ALA A 5 50.11 22.67 30.56
CA ALA A 5 49.30 22.22 29.44
C ALA A 5 47.85 22.69 29.59
N LEU A 6 47.36 23.44 28.60
CA LEU A 6 45.95 23.81 28.48
C LEU A 6 45.11 22.57 28.14
N ILE A 7 44.35 22.08 29.12
CA ILE A 7 43.24 21.15 28.89
C ILE A 7 42.05 21.98 28.40
N GLN A 8 41.84 21.96 27.08
CA GLN A 8 40.66 22.55 26.45
C GLN A 8 39.50 21.56 26.60
N THR A 9 38.57 21.86 27.51
CA THR A 9 37.35 21.09 27.75
C THR A 9 36.39 21.26 26.58
N LEU A 10 36.23 20.21 25.76
CA LEU A 10 35.20 20.15 24.72
C LEU A 10 33.82 20.03 25.39
N ARG A 11 33.02 21.10 25.30
CA ARG A 11 31.58 21.07 25.62
C ARG A 11 30.83 20.25 24.57
N PRO A 12 29.90 19.36 24.94
CA PRO A 12 29.03 18.71 23.97
C PRO A 12 28.07 19.73 23.37
N SER A 13 28.05 19.81 22.04
CA SER A 13 27.10 20.62 21.26
C SER A 13 25.68 20.13 21.56
N ALA A 14 24.85 21.01 22.13
CA ALA A 14 23.43 20.74 22.32
C ALA A 14 22.78 20.50 20.95
N ALA A 15 22.36 19.27 20.69
CA ALA A 15 21.59 18.92 19.51
C ALA A 15 20.21 19.57 19.61
N THR A 16 19.90 20.44 18.66
CA THR A 16 18.56 20.98 18.43
C THR A 16 17.57 19.82 18.28
N PRO A 17 16.44 19.79 19.01
CA PRO A 17 15.46 18.74 18.82
C PRO A 17 14.90 18.83 17.40
N ALA A 18 15.06 17.75 16.62
CA ALA A 18 14.49 17.63 15.29
C ALA A 18 12.97 17.83 15.38
N ALA A 19 12.47 18.85 14.69
CA ALA A 19 11.05 19.15 14.61
C ALA A 19 10.29 17.92 14.08
N VAL A 20 9.29 17.47 14.83
CA VAL A 20 8.38 16.40 14.42
C VAL A 20 7.68 16.86 13.13
N PRO A 21 7.79 16.12 12.00
CA PRO A 21 7.18 16.56 10.76
C PRO A 21 5.65 16.58 10.90
N ASN A 22 5.05 17.71 10.53
CA ASN A 22 3.59 17.91 10.48
C ASN A 22 2.96 16.85 9.55
N GLU A 23 2.27 15.84 10.12
CA GLU A 23 1.87 14.60 9.42
C GLU A 23 0.85 14.83 8.29
N SER A 24 0.05 15.90 8.32
CA SER A 24 -0.93 16.24 7.27
C SER A 24 -0.28 16.59 5.93
N ALA A 25 0.90 17.22 5.95
CA ALA A 25 1.69 17.50 4.75
C ALA A 25 2.41 16.24 4.19
N SER A 26 2.57 15.18 4.98
CA SER A 26 3.28 13.96 4.57
C SER A 26 2.43 13.02 3.70
N SER A 27 1.11 13.00 3.91
CA SER A 27 0.21 12.07 3.22
C SER A 27 0.02 12.43 1.74
N ALA A 28 -0.21 13.70 1.42
CA ALA A 28 -0.32 14.16 0.04
C ALA A 28 1.00 13.96 -0.74
N ARG A 29 2.15 14.14 -0.08
CA ARG A 29 3.48 13.90 -0.69
C ARG A 29 3.71 12.40 -1.00
N LYS A 30 3.19 11.50 -0.16
CA LYS A 30 3.27 10.03 -0.37
C LYS A 30 2.44 9.51 -1.53
N LEU A 31 1.39 10.22 -1.96
CA LEU A 31 0.50 9.78 -3.04
C LEU A 31 0.84 10.40 -4.40
N ARG A 32 1.70 11.43 -4.44
CA ARG A 32 2.15 12.08 -5.69
C ARG A 32 2.62 11.12 -6.77
N PRO A 33 3.39 10.05 -6.47
CA PRO A 33 3.84 9.12 -7.49
C PRO A 33 2.70 8.47 -8.29
N LEU A 34 1.53 8.26 -7.68
CA LEU A 34 0.37 7.68 -8.37
C LEU A 34 -0.18 8.57 -9.49
N ALA A 35 0.08 9.88 -9.45
CA ALA A 35 -0.30 10.78 -10.53
C ALA A 35 0.39 10.44 -11.85
N ALA A 36 1.56 9.78 -11.80
CA ALA A 36 2.26 9.30 -12.98
C ALA A 36 1.53 8.14 -13.69
N LEU A 37 0.53 7.52 -13.07
CA LEU A 37 -0.33 6.51 -13.70
C LEU A 37 -1.44 7.14 -14.56
N LEU A 38 -1.70 8.45 -14.42
CA LEU A 38 -2.77 9.14 -15.16
C LEU A 38 -2.67 8.98 -16.68
N PRO A 39 -1.49 9.07 -17.33
CA PRO A 39 -1.36 8.83 -18.77
C PRO A 39 -1.81 7.43 -19.19
N PHE A 40 -1.56 6.41 -18.35
CA PHE A 40 -1.96 5.02 -18.61
C PHE A 40 -3.44 4.76 -18.31
N LEU A 41 -4.07 5.56 -17.43
CA LEU A 41 -5.50 5.47 -17.12
C LEU A 41 -6.38 6.25 -18.10
N ARG A 42 -5.87 7.35 -18.67
CA ARG A 42 -6.62 8.25 -19.58
C ARG A 42 -7.25 7.56 -20.81
N PRO A 43 -6.65 6.54 -21.45
CA PRO A 43 -7.29 5.82 -22.55
C PRO A 43 -8.54 5.05 -22.13
N TYR A 44 -8.64 4.66 -20.85
CA TYR A 44 -9.68 3.76 -20.33
C TYR A 44 -10.77 4.49 -19.52
N LYS A 45 -11.01 5.78 -19.81
CA LYS A 45 -12.01 6.61 -19.11
C LYS A 45 -13.43 6.01 -19.14
N LYS A 46 -13.81 5.33 -20.24
CA LYS A 46 -15.13 4.70 -20.38
C LYS A 46 -15.29 3.53 -19.40
N GLN A 47 -14.28 2.68 -19.31
CA GLN A 47 -14.23 1.55 -18.38
C GLN A 47 -14.24 2.03 -16.94
N ILE A 48 -13.48 3.09 -16.63
CA ILE A 48 -13.51 3.73 -15.31
C ILE A 48 -14.90 4.26 -14.98
N ALA A 49 -15.54 5.00 -15.90
CA ALA A 49 -16.89 5.51 -15.70
C ALA A 49 -17.92 4.39 -15.48
N LEU A 50 -17.83 3.31 -16.25
CA LEU A 50 -18.71 2.15 -16.13
C LEU A 50 -18.48 1.40 -14.80
N ALA A 51 -17.23 1.24 -14.37
CA ALA A 51 -16.88 0.66 -13.08
C ALA A 51 -17.42 1.53 -11.92
N LEU A 52 -17.34 2.85 -12.03
CA LEU A 52 -17.89 3.79 -11.06
C LEU A 52 -19.42 3.71 -11.00
N MET A 53 -20.09 3.61 -12.14
CA MET A 53 -21.54 3.42 -12.21
C MET A 53 -21.96 2.13 -11.50
N PHE A 54 -21.34 0.99 -11.83
CA PHE A 54 -21.63 -0.28 -11.15
C PHE A 54 -21.27 -0.27 -9.67
N LEU A 55 -20.23 0.48 -9.27
CA LEU A 55 -19.90 0.68 -7.87
C LEU A 55 -21.01 1.42 -7.12
N LEU A 56 -21.53 2.51 -7.68
CA LEU A 56 -22.63 3.27 -7.08
C LEU A 56 -23.91 2.45 -7.01
N LEU A 57 -24.25 1.72 -8.08
CA LEU A 57 -25.43 0.84 -8.10
C LEU A 57 -25.32 -0.31 -7.08
N ALA A 58 -24.15 -0.96 -7.00
CA ALA A 58 -23.90 -2.00 -6.00
C ALA A 58 -23.94 -1.45 -4.57
N ALA A 59 -23.37 -0.27 -4.34
CA ALA A 59 -23.38 0.38 -3.04
C ALA A 59 -24.80 0.80 -2.62
N ALA A 60 -25.59 1.36 -3.54
CA ALA A 60 -26.99 1.69 -3.32
C ALA A 60 -27.82 0.45 -2.98
N ALA A 61 -27.66 -0.64 -3.72
CA ALA A 61 -28.34 -1.91 -3.43
C ALA A 61 -27.92 -2.49 -2.07
N THR A 62 -26.63 -2.39 -1.71
CA THR A 62 -26.13 -2.80 -0.38
C THR A 62 -26.74 -1.94 0.74
N LEU A 63 -26.85 -0.62 0.53
CA LEU A 63 -27.44 0.31 1.49
C LEU A 63 -28.96 0.16 1.61
N ALA A 64 -29.63 -0.37 0.60
CA ALA A 64 -31.06 -0.68 0.65
C ALA A 64 -31.36 -1.94 1.47
N LEU A 65 -30.37 -2.82 1.70
CA LEU A 65 -30.57 -4.09 2.41
C LEU A 65 -31.06 -3.92 3.86
N PRO A 66 -30.47 -3.05 4.72
CA PRO A 66 -31.00 -2.81 6.06
C PRO A 66 -32.44 -2.27 6.07
N ALA A 67 -32.79 -1.38 5.14
CA ALA A 67 -34.15 -0.86 5.00
C ALA A 67 -35.15 -1.93 4.50
N ALA A 68 -34.71 -2.83 3.60
CA ALA A 68 -35.53 -3.97 3.20
C ALA A 68 -35.82 -4.90 4.38
N ILE A 69 -34.82 -5.15 5.24
CA ILE A 69 -34.98 -5.93 6.47
C ILE A 69 -35.93 -5.23 7.45
N LYS A 70 -35.79 -3.92 7.66
CA LYS A 70 -36.73 -3.10 8.45
C LYS A 70 -38.18 -3.37 8.03
N SER A 71 -38.43 -3.27 6.72
CA SER A 71 -39.77 -3.42 6.15
C SER A 71 -40.34 -4.83 6.34
N VAL A 72 -39.51 -5.87 6.42
CA VAL A 72 -39.96 -7.24 6.73
C VAL A 72 -40.28 -7.42 8.20
N VAL A 73 -39.46 -6.85 9.07
CA VAL A 73 -39.70 -6.91 10.51
C VAL A 73 -41.00 -6.18 10.85
N ASP A 74 -41.17 -4.98 10.31
CA ASP A 74 -42.33 -4.14 10.60
C ASP A 74 -43.60 -4.60 9.87
N ASN A 75 -43.54 -4.96 8.58
CA ASN A 75 -44.74 -5.30 7.80
C ASN A 75 -44.98 -6.81 7.64
N GLY A 76 -44.02 -7.67 8.01
CA GLY A 76 -44.14 -9.12 7.90
C GLY A 76 -44.49 -9.79 9.23
N PHE A 77 -43.86 -9.35 10.32
CA PHE A 77 -44.03 -9.98 11.64
C PHE A 77 -44.95 -9.19 12.59
N ALA A 78 -45.12 -7.88 12.40
CA ALA A 78 -45.93 -7.04 13.29
C ALA A 78 -47.39 -6.87 12.85
N VAL A 79 -47.82 -7.53 11.76
CA VAL A 79 -49.24 -7.50 11.35
C VAL A 79 -50.02 -8.47 12.23
N ASP A 80 -50.94 -7.91 13.01
CA ASP A 80 -51.88 -8.60 13.90
C ASP A 80 -52.96 -9.31 13.08
N VAL A 81 -52.55 -10.26 12.23
CA VAL A 81 -53.47 -11.07 11.43
C VAL A 81 -53.76 -12.34 12.21
N SER A 82 -55.00 -12.48 12.68
CA SER A 82 -55.52 -13.68 13.35
C SER A 82 -55.44 -14.94 12.48
N ASP A 83 -55.28 -14.78 11.16
CA ASP A 83 -55.14 -15.84 10.17
C ASP A 83 -53.66 -16.11 9.82
N PRO A 84 -53.13 -17.29 10.21
CA PRO A 84 -51.76 -17.71 9.90
C PRO A 84 -51.43 -17.75 8.40
N THR A 85 -52.42 -18.00 7.52
CA THR A 85 -52.19 -18.13 6.08
C THR A 85 -51.97 -16.78 5.40
N ALA A 86 -52.73 -15.76 5.81
CA ALA A 86 -52.55 -14.38 5.35
C ALA A 86 -51.21 -13.79 5.83
N ARG A 87 -50.78 -14.11 7.07
CA ARG A 87 -49.46 -13.71 7.57
C ARG A 87 -48.32 -14.35 6.77
N LEU A 88 -48.43 -15.62 6.43
CA LEU A 88 -47.44 -16.31 5.58
C LEU A 88 -47.37 -15.72 4.17
N ALA A 89 -48.51 -15.31 3.61
CA ALA A 89 -48.56 -14.64 2.31
C ALA A 89 -47.90 -13.26 2.32
N ALA A 90 -48.08 -12.47 3.38
CA ALA A 90 -47.43 -11.17 3.57
C ALA A 90 -45.91 -11.31 3.73
N VAL A 91 -45.45 -12.24 4.57
CA VAL A 91 -44.02 -12.56 4.72
C VAL A 91 -43.42 -13.03 3.39
N ARG A 92 -44.12 -13.90 2.64
CA ARG A 92 -43.67 -14.38 1.32
C ARG A 92 -43.52 -13.23 0.33
N HIS A 93 -44.51 -12.33 0.24
CA HIS A 93 -44.43 -11.19 -0.68
C HIS A 93 -43.22 -10.30 -0.37
N GLN A 94 -43.00 -10.04 0.91
CA GLN A 94 -41.86 -9.25 1.36
C GLN A 94 -40.51 -9.97 1.14
N PHE A 95 -40.47 -11.29 1.34
CA PHE A 95 -39.29 -12.09 1.02
C PHE A 95 -38.95 -12.09 -0.47
N LEU A 96 -39.97 -12.09 -1.34
CA LEU A 96 -39.77 -12.01 -2.79
C LEU A 96 -39.10 -10.68 -3.22
N LEU A 97 -39.22 -9.60 -2.44
CA LEU A 97 -38.52 -8.34 -2.71
C LEU A 97 -37.00 -8.43 -2.47
N PHE A 98 -36.51 -9.39 -1.70
CA PHE A 98 -35.06 -9.62 -1.58
C PHE A 98 -34.44 -10.25 -2.81
N ILE A 99 -35.20 -10.99 -3.61
CA ILE A 99 -34.67 -11.66 -4.81
C ILE A 99 -34.10 -10.64 -5.81
N PRO A 100 -34.85 -9.63 -6.28
CA PRO A 100 -34.29 -8.64 -7.19
C PRO A 100 -33.17 -7.81 -6.55
N LEU A 101 -33.24 -7.54 -5.24
CA LEU A 101 -32.18 -6.83 -4.52
C LEU A 101 -30.88 -7.63 -4.47
N ALA A 102 -30.95 -8.91 -4.11
CA ALA A 102 -29.81 -9.82 -4.07
C ALA A 102 -29.21 -10.01 -5.48
N LEU A 103 -30.07 -10.15 -6.50
CA LEU A 103 -29.63 -10.24 -7.89
C LEU A 103 -28.93 -8.95 -8.34
N ALA A 104 -29.46 -7.78 -7.99
CA ALA A 104 -28.84 -6.48 -8.27
C ALA A 104 -27.47 -6.37 -7.59
N ILE A 105 -27.36 -6.71 -6.31
CA ILE A 105 -26.07 -6.71 -5.58
C ILE A 105 -25.07 -7.63 -6.28
N ALA A 106 -25.48 -8.85 -6.63
CA ALA A 106 -24.62 -9.83 -7.29
C ALA A 106 -24.14 -9.34 -8.66
N VAL A 107 -25.06 -8.92 -9.53
CA VAL A 107 -24.75 -8.48 -10.90
C VAL A 107 -23.88 -7.24 -10.90
N PHE A 108 -24.24 -6.19 -10.13
CA PHE A 108 -23.46 -4.95 -10.09
C PHE A 108 -22.08 -5.16 -9.44
N THR A 109 -21.99 -6.01 -8.41
CA THR A 109 -20.69 -6.32 -7.79
C THR A 109 -19.79 -7.10 -8.74
N ALA A 110 -20.33 -8.09 -9.45
CA ALA A 110 -19.60 -8.89 -10.43
C ALA A 110 -19.14 -8.03 -11.62
N ALA A 111 -20.03 -7.20 -12.18
CA ALA A 111 -19.71 -6.30 -13.29
C ALA A 111 -18.64 -5.28 -12.90
N ARG A 112 -18.75 -4.67 -11.71
CA ARG A 112 -17.71 -3.79 -11.15
C ARG A 112 -16.38 -4.53 -11.00
N TYR A 113 -16.41 -5.73 -10.42
CA TYR A 113 -15.19 -6.53 -10.19
C TYR A 113 -14.48 -6.85 -11.50
N PHE A 114 -15.22 -7.34 -12.50
CA PHE A 114 -14.66 -7.62 -13.82
C PHE A 114 -14.05 -6.37 -14.46
N MET A 115 -14.78 -5.25 -14.47
CA MET A 115 -14.32 -4.00 -15.08
C MET A 115 -13.04 -3.47 -14.42
N MET A 116 -12.97 -3.52 -13.08
CA MET A 116 -11.79 -3.06 -12.35
C MET A 116 -10.60 -4.01 -12.54
N SER A 117 -10.82 -5.32 -12.45
CA SER A 117 -9.76 -6.32 -12.68
C SER A 117 -9.19 -6.22 -14.09
N TRP A 118 -10.05 -6.09 -15.10
CA TRP A 118 -9.63 -5.88 -16.49
C TRP A 118 -8.83 -4.58 -16.66
N LEU A 119 -9.27 -3.48 -16.03
CA LEU A 119 -8.54 -2.21 -16.06
C LEU A 119 -7.15 -2.35 -15.43
N GLY A 120 -7.06 -3.02 -14.28
CA GLY A 120 -5.78 -3.29 -13.60
C GLY A 120 -4.82 -4.07 -14.49
N GLU A 121 -5.29 -5.16 -15.11
CA GLU A 121 -4.49 -5.96 -16.04
C GLU A 121 -4.02 -5.12 -17.25
N ARG A 122 -4.94 -4.36 -17.86
CA ARG A 122 -4.63 -3.60 -19.07
C ARG A 122 -3.64 -2.46 -18.82
N VAL A 123 -3.82 -1.70 -17.74
CA VAL A 123 -2.88 -0.64 -17.33
C VAL A 123 -1.51 -1.23 -17.02
N THR A 124 -1.47 -2.39 -16.38
CA THR A 124 -0.22 -3.09 -16.05
C THR A 124 0.49 -3.59 -17.30
N ALA A 125 -0.24 -4.10 -18.29
CA ALA A 125 0.32 -4.48 -19.58
C ALA A 125 0.94 -3.27 -20.30
N ASP A 126 0.22 -2.15 -20.37
CA ASP A 126 0.72 -0.92 -21.00
C ASP A 126 1.96 -0.37 -20.28
N LEU A 127 1.98 -0.41 -18.94
CA LEU A 127 3.14 -0.04 -18.12
C LEU A 127 4.34 -0.94 -18.41
N ARG A 128 4.16 -2.27 -18.41
CA ARG A 128 5.23 -3.22 -18.70
C ARG A 128 5.80 -2.99 -20.09
N SER A 129 4.95 -2.79 -21.10
CA SER A 129 5.39 -2.47 -22.46
C SER A 129 6.18 -1.17 -22.51
N ALA A 130 5.68 -0.09 -21.89
CA ALA A 130 6.37 1.20 -21.89
C ALA A 130 7.74 1.14 -21.21
N VAL A 131 7.82 0.50 -20.03
CA VAL A 131 9.08 0.34 -19.29
C VAL A 131 10.05 -0.53 -20.07
N TYR A 132 9.59 -1.65 -20.61
CA TYR A 132 10.45 -2.55 -21.39
C TYR A 132 11.01 -1.85 -22.63
N SER A 133 10.16 -1.16 -23.41
CA SER A 133 10.61 -0.38 -24.57
C SER A 133 11.61 0.71 -24.19
N HIS A 134 11.41 1.39 -23.05
CA HIS A 134 12.33 2.42 -22.56
C HIS A 134 13.69 1.86 -22.15
N VAL A 135 13.71 0.72 -21.46
CA VAL A 135 14.94 0.04 -21.02
C VAL A 135 15.78 -0.39 -22.20
N LEU A 136 15.17 -0.90 -23.28
CA LEU A 136 15.89 -1.30 -24.50
C LEU A 136 16.61 -0.15 -25.21
N GLN A 137 16.22 1.10 -24.95
CA GLN A 137 16.84 2.29 -25.55
C GLN A 137 17.99 2.86 -24.68
N GLN A 138 18.27 2.26 -23.51
CA GLN A 138 19.33 2.75 -22.64
C GLN A 138 20.71 2.27 -23.11
N SER A 139 21.74 3.08 -22.87
CA SER A 139 23.13 2.73 -23.21
C SER A 139 23.65 1.57 -22.37
N PRO A 140 24.71 0.86 -22.82
CA PRO A 140 25.36 -0.21 -22.04
C PRO A 140 25.78 0.22 -20.62
N GLN A 141 26.14 1.49 -20.43
CA GLN A 141 26.47 2.07 -19.12
C GLN A 141 25.34 1.89 -18.10
N PHE A 142 24.07 2.04 -18.52
CA PHE A 142 22.91 1.84 -17.66
C PHE A 142 22.92 0.43 -17.03
N PHE A 143 23.24 -0.59 -17.83
CA PHE A 143 23.28 -1.99 -17.42
C PHE A 143 24.52 -2.37 -16.61
N GLU A 144 25.57 -1.54 -16.62
CA GLU A 144 26.72 -1.71 -15.72
C GLU A 144 26.41 -1.22 -14.30
N THR A 145 25.63 -0.15 -14.18
CA THR A 145 25.29 0.45 -12.89
C THR A 145 24.05 -0.15 -12.24
N LEU A 146 23.06 -0.56 -13.05
CA LEU A 146 21.81 -1.12 -12.58
C LEU A 146 21.75 -2.61 -12.88
N LYS A 147 21.57 -3.43 -11.84
CA LYS A 147 21.55 -4.89 -12.01
C LYS A 147 20.33 -5.28 -12.84
N THR A 148 20.51 -6.13 -13.86
CA THR A 148 19.40 -6.64 -14.68
C THR A 148 18.29 -7.29 -13.85
N GLY A 149 18.64 -7.94 -12.74
CA GLY A 149 17.67 -8.50 -11.80
C GLY A 149 16.79 -7.46 -11.11
N GLU A 150 17.30 -6.24 -10.90
CA GLU A 150 16.51 -5.12 -10.36
C GLU A 150 15.47 -4.64 -11.37
N VAL A 151 15.85 -4.53 -12.65
CA VAL A 151 14.90 -4.18 -13.73
C VAL A 151 13.78 -5.21 -13.84
N LEU A 152 14.13 -6.51 -13.83
CA LEU A 152 13.15 -7.60 -13.88
C LEU A 152 12.23 -7.60 -12.65
N SER A 153 12.77 -7.34 -11.46
CA SER A 153 11.96 -7.23 -10.23
C SER A 153 10.99 -6.06 -10.31
N ARG A 154 11.41 -4.89 -10.79
CA ARG A 154 10.50 -3.75 -11.00
C ARG A 154 9.41 -4.09 -12.04
N LEU A 155 9.77 -4.72 -13.16
CA LEU A 155 8.82 -5.13 -14.20
C LEU A 155 7.79 -6.17 -13.75
N THR A 156 8.09 -6.95 -12.73
CA THR A 156 7.22 -8.04 -12.25
C THR A 156 6.57 -7.70 -10.92
N THR A 157 7.35 -7.50 -9.87
CA THR A 157 6.89 -7.25 -8.50
C THR A 157 6.19 -5.90 -8.38
N ASP A 158 6.86 -4.81 -8.77
CA ASP A 158 6.28 -3.46 -8.61
C ASP A 158 5.04 -3.26 -9.47
N THR A 159 5.05 -3.78 -10.69
CA THR A 159 3.87 -3.75 -11.58
C THR A 159 2.70 -4.57 -11.00
N THR A 160 2.95 -5.69 -10.33
CA THR A 160 1.90 -6.47 -9.65
C THR A 160 1.28 -5.70 -8.48
N VAL A 161 2.09 -4.98 -7.71
CA VAL A 161 1.57 -4.11 -6.63
C VAL A 161 0.67 -3.01 -7.20
N ILE A 162 1.07 -2.40 -8.31
CA ILE A 162 0.27 -1.39 -9.01
C ILE A 162 -1.01 -2.01 -9.58
N GLN A 163 -0.91 -3.21 -10.17
CA GLN A 163 -2.05 -3.96 -10.68
C GLN A 163 -3.09 -4.22 -9.58
N SER A 164 -2.68 -4.68 -8.40
CA SER A 164 -3.61 -4.90 -7.29
C SER A 164 -4.26 -3.59 -6.82
N ALA A 165 -3.50 -2.51 -6.76
CA ALA A 165 -4.01 -1.21 -6.34
C ALA A 165 -5.04 -0.63 -7.33
N VAL A 166 -4.70 -0.61 -8.62
CA VAL A 166 -5.58 -0.13 -9.70
C VAL A 166 -6.72 -1.11 -9.95
N GLY A 167 -6.50 -2.41 -9.83
CA GLY A 167 -7.49 -3.44 -10.16
C GLY A 167 -8.48 -3.76 -9.04
N SER A 168 -8.13 -3.47 -7.78
CA SER A 168 -8.95 -3.86 -6.63
C SER A 168 -8.97 -2.81 -5.53
N SER A 169 -7.82 -2.45 -4.95
CA SER A 169 -7.75 -1.66 -3.71
C SER A 169 -8.48 -0.31 -3.83
N VAL A 170 -8.25 0.45 -4.91
CA VAL A 170 -8.92 1.74 -5.11
C VAL A 170 -10.44 1.57 -5.23
N SER A 171 -10.90 0.53 -5.93
CA SER A 171 -12.34 0.24 -6.06
C SER A 171 -12.97 -0.17 -4.74
N MET A 172 -12.27 -1.00 -3.95
CA MET A 172 -12.70 -1.37 -2.60
C MET A 172 -12.74 -0.15 -1.67
N GLY A 173 -11.73 0.71 -1.71
CA GLY A 173 -11.69 1.95 -0.95
C GLY A 173 -12.84 2.87 -1.29
N LEU A 174 -13.07 3.13 -2.58
CA LEU A 174 -14.16 4.00 -3.01
C LEU A 174 -15.53 3.42 -2.66
N ARG A 175 -15.74 2.11 -2.83
CA ARG A 175 -16.97 1.43 -2.41
C ARG A 175 -17.21 1.64 -0.91
N ASN A 176 -16.22 1.36 -0.07
CA ASN A 176 -16.36 1.49 1.37
C ASN A 176 -16.46 2.94 1.83
N ALA A 177 -15.89 3.91 1.10
CA ALA A 177 -16.14 5.32 1.32
C ALA A 177 -17.62 5.68 1.08
N VAL A 178 -18.20 5.19 -0.03
CA VAL A 178 -19.63 5.39 -0.32
C VAL A 178 -20.52 4.69 0.72
N LEU A 179 -20.20 3.45 1.12
CA LEU A 179 -20.96 2.74 2.15
C LEU A 179 -20.82 3.40 3.53
N PHE A 180 -19.65 3.91 3.87
CA PHE A 180 -19.42 4.66 5.10
C PHE A 180 -20.29 5.92 5.12
N VAL A 181 -20.19 6.77 4.09
CA VAL A 181 -20.97 8.02 4.00
C VAL A 181 -22.46 7.74 3.92
N GLY A 182 -22.88 6.78 3.11
CA GLY A 182 -24.28 6.40 2.94
C GLY A 182 -24.88 5.80 4.21
N GLY A 183 -24.16 4.87 4.86
CA GLY A 183 -24.60 4.26 6.12
C GLY A 183 -24.66 5.26 7.26
N LEU A 184 -23.70 6.20 7.33
CA LEU A 184 -23.72 7.29 8.30
C LEU A 184 -24.91 8.22 8.08
N THR A 185 -25.17 8.59 6.83
CA THR A 185 -26.32 9.41 6.45
C THR A 185 -27.63 8.73 6.85
N MET A 186 -27.79 7.44 6.54
CA MET A 186 -28.98 6.67 6.93
C MET A 186 -29.15 6.59 8.45
N LEU A 187 -28.07 6.36 9.21
CA LEU A 187 -28.12 6.37 10.68
C LEU A 187 -28.55 7.72 11.26
N ILE A 188 -28.04 8.81 10.70
CA ILE A 188 -28.39 10.17 11.13
C ILE A 188 -29.87 10.45 10.85
N VAL A 189 -30.38 10.04 9.69
CA VAL A 189 -31.77 10.27 9.29
C VAL A 189 -32.74 9.40 10.08
N THR A 190 -32.44 8.11 10.25
CA THR A 190 -33.36 7.16 10.91
C THR A 190 -33.32 7.28 12.43
N SER A 191 -32.12 7.38 13.04
CA SER A 191 -31.96 7.31 14.50
C SER A 191 -30.89 8.27 15.04
N PRO A 192 -31.15 9.60 15.08
CA PRO A 192 -30.18 10.60 15.56
C PRO A 192 -29.63 10.34 16.97
N ARG A 193 -30.47 9.80 17.87
CA ARG A 193 -30.06 9.44 19.24
C ARG A 193 -29.08 8.26 19.26
N LEU A 194 -29.32 7.21 18.48
CA LEU A 194 -28.40 6.08 18.39
C LEU A 194 -27.08 6.52 17.75
N MET A 195 -27.13 7.44 16.78
CA MET A 195 -25.93 8.02 16.17
C MET A 195 -25.05 8.76 17.17
N LEU A 196 -25.62 9.53 18.11
CA LEU A 196 -24.85 10.18 19.18
C LEU A 196 -24.14 9.16 20.08
N ILE A 197 -24.82 8.05 20.40
CA ILE A 197 -24.22 6.95 21.16
C ILE A 197 -23.08 6.31 20.37
N VAL A 198 -23.28 6.04 19.08
CA VAL A 198 -22.26 5.47 18.18
C VAL A 198 -21.06 6.42 18.06
N LEU A 199 -21.26 7.73 17.92
CA LEU A 199 -20.18 8.71 17.88
C LEU A 199 -19.42 8.79 19.21
N ALA A 200 -20.13 8.78 20.34
CA ALA A 200 -19.51 8.77 21.66
C ALA A 200 -18.66 7.51 21.86
N VAL A 201 -19.18 6.35 21.45
CA VAL A 201 -18.47 5.07 21.41
C VAL A 201 -17.23 5.13 20.54
N ILE A 202 -17.36 5.64 19.30
CA ILE A 202 -16.24 5.77 18.38
C ILE A 202 -15.16 6.65 19.02
N GLY A 203 -15.54 7.78 19.61
CA GLY A 203 -14.60 8.63 20.36
C GLY A 203 -13.93 7.88 21.51
N LEU A 204 -14.72 7.18 22.33
CA LEU A 204 -14.26 6.46 23.52
C LEU A 204 -13.34 5.28 23.19
N VAL A 205 -13.55 4.59 22.06
CA VAL A 205 -12.76 3.41 21.68
C VAL A 205 -11.62 3.80 20.74
N VAL A 206 -11.89 4.60 19.70
CA VAL A 206 -10.91 4.93 18.65
C VAL A 206 -9.85 5.90 19.16
N LEU A 207 -10.19 6.95 19.92
CA LEU A 207 -9.19 7.93 20.37
C LEU A 207 -8.12 7.29 21.28
N PRO A 208 -8.46 6.49 22.31
CA PRO A 208 -7.46 5.77 23.08
C PRO A 208 -6.73 4.73 22.22
N ALA A 209 -7.40 4.03 21.32
CA ALA A 209 -6.76 3.06 20.43
C ALA A 209 -5.70 3.72 19.54
N VAL A 210 -5.92 4.94 19.03
CA VAL A 210 -4.92 5.72 18.29
C VAL A 210 -3.72 6.06 19.19
N PHE A 211 -3.95 6.44 20.44
CA PHE A 211 -2.88 6.73 21.39
C PHE A 211 -2.03 5.48 21.70
N PHE A 212 -2.67 4.35 22.02
CA PHE A 212 -1.99 3.05 22.21
C PHE A 212 -1.29 2.58 20.93
N GLY A 213 -1.88 2.84 19.76
CA GLY A 213 -1.31 2.52 18.45
C GLY A 213 0.04 3.20 18.22
N ARG A 214 0.27 4.42 18.73
CA ARG A 214 1.58 5.08 18.67
C ARG A 214 2.65 4.28 19.40
N ARG A 215 2.35 3.73 20.58
CA ARG A 215 3.27 2.88 21.34
C ARG A 215 3.58 1.58 20.60
N VAL A 216 2.57 0.94 20.02
CA VAL A 216 2.75 -0.26 19.18
C VAL A 216 3.66 0.06 17.98
N ARG A 217 3.49 1.23 17.35
CA ARG A 217 4.33 1.69 16.24
C ARG A 217 5.80 1.87 16.66
N THR A 218 6.06 2.48 17.81
CA THR A 218 7.42 2.63 18.35
C THR A 218 8.07 1.26 18.62
N LEU A 219 7.35 0.34 19.27
CA LEU A 219 7.84 -1.02 19.53
C LEU A 219 8.05 -1.82 18.24
N SER A 220 7.24 -1.56 17.21
CA SER A 220 7.39 -2.17 15.89
C SER A 220 8.68 -1.75 15.20
N ARG A 221 9.07 -0.47 15.30
CA ARG A 221 10.35 0.02 14.79
C ARG A 221 11.52 -0.61 15.52
N ALA A 222 11.51 -0.57 16.85
CA ALA A 222 12.56 -1.20 17.65
C ALA A 222 12.70 -2.71 17.34
N SER A 223 11.60 -3.42 17.12
CA SER A 223 11.62 -4.84 16.71
C SER A 223 12.24 -5.04 15.32
N GLN A 224 11.96 -4.14 14.36
CA GLN A 224 12.58 -4.18 13.03
C GLN A 224 14.08 -3.88 13.10
N ASP A 225 14.48 -2.90 13.91
CA ASP A 225 15.89 -2.55 14.09
C ASP A 225 16.69 -3.74 14.64
N ARG A 226 16.14 -4.46 15.65
CA ARG A 226 16.79 -5.67 16.20
C ARG A 226 16.89 -6.83 15.22
N ILE A 227 15.91 -6.99 14.34
CA ILE A 227 15.97 -7.99 13.26
C ILE A 227 17.02 -7.60 12.21
N ALA A 228 17.17 -6.30 11.94
CA ALA A 228 18.21 -5.80 11.04
C ALA A 228 19.61 -6.02 11.63
N ASP A 229 19.80 -5.77 12.94
CA ASP A 229 21.06 -6.04 13.63
C ASP A 229 21.48 -7.51 13.52
N SER A 230 20.57 -8.46 13.81
CA SER A 230 20.88 -9.90 13.70
C SER A 230 21.16 -10.33 12.26
N SER A 231 20.43 -9.75 11.29
CA SER A 231 20.67 -9.99 9.86
C SER A 231 22.02 -9.44 9.40
N ALA A 232 22.44 -8.29 9.93
CA ALA A 232 23.75 -7.71 9.64
C ALA A 232 24.89 -8.60 10.17
N ILE A 233 24.77 -9.12 11.39
CA ILE A 233 25.73 -10.10 11.95
C ILE A 233 25.81 -11.33 11.03
N ALA A 234 24.67 -11.93 10.68
CA ALA A 234 24.67 -13.07 9.78
C ALA A 234 25.31 -12.75 8.41
N GLY A 235 25.00 -11.58 7.85
CA GLY A 235 25.57 -11.12 6.58
C GLY A 235 27.09 -10.96 6.64
N GLU A 236 27.62 -10.33 7.69
CA GLU A 236 29.06 -10.16 7.92
C GLU A 236 29.78 -11.50 8.05
N ILE A 237 29.26 -12.39 8.90
CA ILE A 237 29.86 -13.69 9.21
C ILE A 237 29.81 -14.64 8.01
N LEU A 238 28.69 -14.70 7.28
CA LEU A 238 28.58 -15.56 6.10
C LEU A 238 29.43 -15.05 4.93
N ASN A 239 29.60 -13.74 4.77
CA ASN A 239 30.49 -13.17 3.77
C ASN A 239 31.97 -13.48 4.09
N ALA A 240 32.33 -13.43 5.37
CA ALA A 240 33.69 -13.71 5.86
C ALA A 240 33.88 -15.14 6.41
N ILE A 241 33.12 -16.13 5.91
CA ILE A 241 33.09 -17.48 6.51
C ILE A 241 34.47 -18.17 6.54
N SER A 242 35.31 -17.93 5.54
CA SER A 242 36.67 -18.47 5.48
C SER A 242 37.55 -17.95 6.61
N VAL A 243 37.38 -16.70 7.04
CA VAL A 243 38.07 -16.09 8.18
C VAL A 243 37.57 -16.72 9.48
N VAL A 244 36.26 -16.84 9.66
CA VAL A 244 35.68 -17.42 10.87
C VAL A 244 36.13 -18.88 11.07
N GLN A 245 36.20 -19.64 9.97
CA GLN A 245 36.66 -21.03 10.00
C GLN A 245 38.17 -21.16 10.21
N SER A 246 38.98 -20.27 9.64
CA SER A 246 40.44 -20.31 9.82
C SER A 246 40.86 -19.99 11.26
N PHE A 247 40.09 -19.17 11.97
CA PHE A 247 40.28 -18.86 13.39
C PHE A 247 39.47 -19.75 14.35
N THR A 248 38.79 -20.78 13.85
CA THR A 248 37.95 -21.73 14.63
C THR A 248 36.92 -21.07 15.57
N GLN A 249 36.35 -19.93 15.14
CA GLN A 249 35.40 -19.12 15.94
C GLN A 249 33.92 -19.46 15.72
N GLN A 250 33.58 -20.58 15.07
CA GLN A 250 32.19 -20.90 14.71
C GLN A 250 31.25 -20.93 15.92
N ALA A 251 31.69 -21.51 17.04
CA ALA A 251 30.89 -21.60 18.26
C ALA A 251 30.74 -20.25 18.99
N PHE A 252 31.70 -19.33 18.81
CA PHE A 252 31.61 -17.97 19.34
C PHE A 252 30.59 -17.15 18.55
N GLU A 253 30.71 -17.13 17.22
CA GLU A 253 29.80 -16.38 16.35
C GLU A 253 28.37 -16.95 16.39
N SER A 254 28.21 -18.26 16.53
CA SER A 254 26.91 -18.90 16.75
C SER A 254 26.24 -18.41 18.04
N ARG A 255 26.98 -18.28 19.15
CA ARG A 255 26.47 -17.73 20.42
C ARG A 255 26.13 -16.25 20.29
N ARG A 256 27.00 -15.44 19.67
CA ARG A 256 26.76 -14.01 19.43
C ARG A 256 25.50 -13.79 18.59
N PHE A 257 25.28 -14.60 17.55
CA PHE A 257 24.04 -14.57 16.77
C PHE A 257 22.83 -15.00 17.60
N GLY A 258 22.98 -16.06 18.42
CA GLY A 258 21.96 -16.50 19.36
C GLY A 258 21.50 -15.40 20.32
N ASP A 259 22.44 -14.68 20.93
CA ASP A 259 22.15 -13.56 21.84
C ASP A 259 21.43 -12.40 21.12
N ALA A 260 21.89 -12.04 19.92
CA ALA A 260 21.24 -11.01 19.10
C ALA A 260 19.82 -11.42 18.71
N ASN A 261 19.61 -12.69 18.37
CA ASN A 261 18.30 -13.24 18.03
C ASN A 261 17.36 -13.28 19.25
N GLU A 262 17.86 -13.59 20.44
CA GLU A 262 17.08 -13.55 21.68
C GLU A 262 16.63 -12.12 22.02
N HIS A 263 17.50 -11.13 21.88
CA HIS A 263 17.11 -9.71 22.03
C HIS A 263 16.05 -9.26 21.02
N ALA A 264 16.12 -9.76 19.78
CA ALA A 264 15.10 -9.53 18.76
C ALA A 264 13.77 -10.19 19.16
N PHE A 265 13.81 -11.40 19.74
CA PHE A 265 12.64 -12.09 20.28
C PHE A 265 12.01 -11.32 21.46
N GLU A 266 12.79 -10.90 22.46
CA GLU A 266 12.31 -10.12 23.61
C GLU A 266 11.68 -8.78 23.21
N THR A 267 12.21 -8.15 22.17
CA THR A 267 11.64 -6.90 21.64
C THR A 267 10.34 -7.19 20.87
N SER A 268 10.31 -8.29 20.12
CA SER A 268 9.12 -8.76 19.41
C SER A 268 7.99 -9.14 20.35
N ILE A 269 8.27 -9.81 21.49
CA ILE A 269 7.23 -10.18 22.46
C ILE A 269 6.65 -8.95 23.16
N ARG A 270 7.45 -7.92 23.44
CA ARG A 270 6.97 -6.63 23.97
C ARG A 270 6.02 -5.95 22.99
N ARG A 271 6.36 -5.93 21.69
CA ARG A 271 5.47 -5.44 20.62
C ARG A 271 4.18 -6.28 20.55
N THR A 272 4.29 -7.59 20.57
CA THR A 272 3.15 -8.51 20.48
C THR A 272 2.20 -8.35 21.67
N ARG A 273 2.71 -8.21 22.90
CA ARG A 273 1.89 -7.92 24.10
C ARG A 273 1.15 -6.59 23.98
N ALA A 274 1.82 -5.53 23.54
CA ALA A 274 1.16 -4.24 23.34
C ALA A 274 0.06 -4.32 22.26
N ARG A 275 0.33 -5.04 21.17
CA ARG A 275 -0.65 -5.25 20.10
C ARG A 275 -1.83 -6.12 20.54
N SER A 276 -1.60 -7.19 21.30
CA SER A 276 -2.68 -8.05 21.79
C SER A 276 -3.60 -7.32 22.77
N LEU A 277 -3.03 -6.52 23.69
CA LEU A 277 -3.82 -5.66 24.59
C LEU A 277 -4.65 -4.63 23.81
N LEU A 278 -4.07 -3.99 22.79
CA LEU A 278 -4.81 -3.08 21.91
C LEU A 278 -5.96 -3.80 21.18
N THR A 279 -5.70 -4.98 20.62
CA THR A 279 -6.74 -5.79 19.98
C THR A 279 -7.87 -6.14 20.96
N ALA A 280 -7.53 -6.62 22.16
CA ALA A 280 -8.52 -6.94 23.19
C ALA A 280 -9.34 -5.71 23.60
N PHE A 281 -8.69 -4.56 23.84
CA PHE A 281 -9.35 -3.29 24.15
C PHE A 281 -10.34 -2.87 23.06
N VAL A 282 -9.94 -2.95 21.79
CA VAL A 282 -10.82 -2.60 20.65
C VAL A 282 -12.00 -3.57 20.56
N ILE A 283 -11.77 -4.88 20.69
CA ILE A 283 -12.84 -5.89 20.65
C ILE A 283 -13.84 -5.64 21.78
N ILE A 284 -13.37 -5.48 23.03
CA ILE A 284 -14.23 -5.19 24.18
C ILE A 284 -15.01 -3.90 23.94
N GLY A 285 -14.35 -2.84 23.47
CA GLY A 285 -14.99 -1.57 23.16
C GLY A 285 -16.11 -1.71 22.12
N VAL A 286 -15.86 -2.41 21.02
CA VAL A 286 -16.84 -2.66 19.95
C VAL A 286 -18.03 -3.47 20.47
N PHE A 287 -17.78 -4.60 21.16
CA PHE A 287 -18.86 -5.45 21.67
C PHE A 287 -19.65 -4.77 22.79
N ALA A 288 -18.99 -4.11 23.75
CA ALA A 288 -19.68 -3.37 24.80
C ALA A 288 -20.60 -2.29 24.23
N SER A 289 -20.15 -1.62 23.16
CA SER A 289 -20.92 -0.59 22.47
C SER A 289 -22.09 -1.16 21.68
N LEU A 290 -21.89 -2.31 21.02
CA LEU A 290 -22.97 -3.02 20.35
C LEU A 290 -24.04 -3.47 21.36
N LEU A 291 -23.62 -4.10 22.47
CA LEU A 291 -24.53 -4.54 23.54
C LEU A 291 -25.30 -3.36 24.14
N TYR A 292 -24.60 -2.27 24.47
CA TYR A 292 -25.22 -1.06 24.99
C TYR A 292 -26.20 -0.43 23.98
N GLY A 293 -25.81 -0.36 22.70
CA GLY A 293 -26.67 0.15 21.63
C GLY A 293 -27.95 -0.69 21.46
N VAL A 294 -27.83 -2.02 21.46
CA VAL A 294 -28.99 -2.93 21.40
C VAL A 294 -29.85 -2.79 22.65
N TYR A 295 -29.27 -2.70 23.84
CA TYR A 295 -30.00 -2.52 25.10
C TYR A 295 -30.78 -1.21 25.13
N SER A 296 -30.13 -0.09 24.81
CA SER A 296 -30.76 1.23 24.70
C SER A 296 -31.83 1.28 23.61
N GLY A 297 -31.59 0.57 22.50
CA GLY A 297 -32.55 0.40 21.43
C GLY A 297 -33.79 -0.39 21.88
N ALA A 298 -33.60 -1.51 22.56
CA ALA A 298 -34.67 -2.33 23.10
C ALA A 298 -35.54 -1.56 24.10
N GLN A 299 -34.94 -0.77 24.99
CA GLN A 299 -35.69 0.14 25.86
C GLN A 299 -36.54 1.14 25.06
N SER A 300 -36.02 1.63 23.92
CA SER A 300 -36.75 2.57 23.06
C SER A 300 -37.89 1.89 22.30
N VAL A 301 -37.73 0.61 21.93
CA VAL A 301 -38.80 -0.23 21.37
C VAL A 301 -39.90 -0.47 22.40
N ILE A 302 -39.53 -0.87 23.62
CA ILE A 302 -40.50 -1.09 24.72
C ILE A 302 -41.26 0.20 25.07
N ALA A 303 -40.57 1.35 25.01
CA ALA A 303 -41.17 2.67 25.22
C ALA A 303 -41.99 3.18 24.02
N GLY A 304 -42.14 2.39 22.95
CA GLY A 304 -42.91 2.75 21.75
C GLY A 304 -42.33 3.90 20.93
N ARG A 305 -41.05 4.23 21.11
CA ARG A 305 -40.40 5.37 20.43
C ARG A 305 -39.83 5.01 19.06
N ILE A 306 -39.46 3.75 18.88
CA ILE A 306 -38.97 3.17 17.63
C ILE A 306 -39.60 1.78 17.43
N SER A 307 -39.76 1.34 16.19
CA SER A 307 -40.14 -0.05 15.88
C SER A 307 -38.96 -1.03 16.06
N LEU A 308 -39.27 -2.32 16.15
CA LEU A 308 -38.26 -3.39 16.13
C LEU A 308 -37.50 -3.42 14.79
N GLY A 309 -38.14 -3.06 13.69
CA GLY A 309 -37.51 -2.92 12.38
C GLY A 309 -36.47 -1.80 12.37
N GLU A 310 -36.75 -0.63 12.94
CA GLU A 310 -35.78 0.48 12.98
C GLU A 310 -34.57 0.16 13.85
N LEU A 311 -34.76 -0.58 14.94
CA LEU A 311 -33.65 -1.10 15.73
C LEU A 311 -32.78 -2.05 14.89
N SER A 312 -33.41 -2.98 14.18
CA SER A 312 -32.72 -3.96 13.33
C SER A 312 -31.94 -3.27 12.20
N GLU A 313 -32.58 -2.32 11.51
CA GLU A 313 -31.98 -1.45 10.50
C GLU A 313 -30.77 -0.69 11.03
N SER A 314 -30.92 -0.05 12.19
CA SER A 314 -29.86 0.74 12.81
C SER A 314 -28.64 -0.12 13.16
N VAL A 315 -28.85 -1.32 13.72
CA VAL A 315 -27.75 -2.26 14.04
C VAL A 315 -27.00 -2.67 12.76
N LEU A 316 -27.72 -2.97 11.68
CA LEU A 316 -27.12 -3.36 10.41
C LEU A 316 -26.32 -2.22 9.76
N TYR A 317 -26.82 -0.98 9.80
CA TYR A 317 -26.05 0.17 9.32
C TYR A 317 -24.80 0.43 10.19
N VAL A 318 -24.87 0.25 11.51
CA VAL A 318 -23.68 0.36 12.38
C VAL A 318 -22.62 -0.68 12.00
N MET A 319 -23.01 -1.94 11.76
CA MET A 319 -22.09 -2.98 11.31
C MET A 319 -21.48 -2.65 9.93
N LEU A 320 -22.29 -2.11 9.02
CA LEU A 320 -21.83 -1.69 7.69
C LEU A 320 -20.82 -0.53 7.77
N VAL A 321 -21.08 0.49 8.58
CA VAL A 321 -20.18 1.62 8.81
C VAL A 321 -18.87 1.14 9.45
N ALA A 322 -18.95 0.31 10.50
CA ALA A 322 -17.77 -0.20 11.20
C ALA A 322 -16.86 -1.05 10.28
N SER A 323 -17.45 -1.96 9.49
CA SER A 323 -16.70 -2.75 8.51
C SER A 323 -16.09 -1.89 7.41
N SER A 324 -16.80 -0.85 6.95
CA SER A 324 -16.29 0.10 5.95
C SER A 324 -15.04 0.83 6.44
N VAL A 325 -15.00 1.26 7.71
CA VAL A 325 -13.82 1.91 8.31
C VAL A 325 -12.62 0.96 8.33
N ALA A 326 -12.83 -0.31 8.71
CA ALA A 326 -11.75 -1.31 8.74
C ALA A 326 -11.13 -1.51 7.34
N VAL A 327 -11.97 -1.66 6.31
CA VAL A 327 -11.49 -1.84 4.92
C VAL A 327 -10.80 -0.57 4.41
N LEU A 328 -11.32 0.63 4.73
CA LEU A 328 -10.67 1.89 4.35
C LEU A 328 -9.25 2.01 4.93
N ALA A 329 -9.04 1.58 6.17
CA ALA A 329 -7.73 1.58 6.81
C ALA A 329 -6.74 0.59 6.13
N GLU A 330 -7.22 -0.58 5.72
CA GLU A 330 -6.44 -1.57 4.98
C GLU A 330 -6.04 -1.06 3.59
N VAL A 331 -7.02 -0.55 2.84
CA VAL A 331 -6.82 0.00 1.49
C VAL A 331 -5.83 1.18 1.52
N TRP A 332 -5.84 2.00 2.56
CA TRP A 332 -4.86 3.08 2.71
C TRP A 332 -3.42 2.57 2.69
N GLY A 333 -3.15 1.46 3.39
CA GLY A 333 -1.83 0.81 3.38
C GLY A 333 -1.45 0.24 2.02
N GLU A 334 -2.41 -0.31 1.28
CA GLU A 334 -2.19 -0.80 -0.10
C GLU A 334 -1.87 0.32 -1.08
N VAL A 335 -2.62 1.42 -1.03
CA VAL A 335 -2.43 2.57 -1.91
C VAL A 335 -1.07 3.23 -1.67
N VAL A 336 -0.63 3.36 -0.41
CA VAL A 336 0.71 3.89 -0.09
C VAL A 336 1.82 2.96 -0.59
N ARG A 337 1.65 1.63 -0.48
CA ARG A 337 2.61 0.67 -1.04
C ARG A 337 2.70 0.79 -2.57
N ALA A 338 1.55 0.93 -3.24
CA ALA A 338 1.51 1.12 -4.68
C ALA A 338 2.12 2.45 -5.12
N ALA A 339 2.00 3.51 -4.33
CA ALA A 339 2.67 4.77 -4.61
C ALA A 339 4.20 4.60 -4.62
N GLY A 340 4.77 3.88 -3.64
CA GLY A 340 6.21 3.60 -3.62
C GLY A 340 6.68 2.70 -4.77
N ALA A 341 5.88 1.72 -5.18
CA ALA A 341 6.15 0.91 -6.38
C ALA A 341 6.09 1.75 -7.67
N THR A 342 5.13 2.67 -7.75
CA THR A 342 5.00 3.59 -8.87
C THR A 342 6.19 4.55 -8.95
N GLU A 343 6.65 5.07 -7.82
CA GLU A 343 7.83 5.95 -7.76
C GLU A 343 9.06 5.29 -8.39
N ARG A 344 9.38 4.05 -7.99
CA ARG A 344 10.52 3.30 -8.55
C ARG A 344 10.38 3.01 -10.05
N LEU A 345 9.17 2.72 -10.54
CA LEU A 345 8.95 2.52 -11.98
C LEU A 345 9.08 3.83 -12.77
N VAL A 346 8.61 4.94 -12.20
CA VAL A 346 8.71 6.25 -12.82
C VAL A 346 10.15 6.74 -12.84
N GLU A 347 10.93 6.51 -11.78
CA GLU A 347 12.38 6.75 -11.79
C GLU A 347 13.05 6.00 -12.94
N LEU A 348 12.68 4.72 -13.15
CA LEU A 348 13.20 3.94 -14.26
C LEU A 348 12.83 4.54 -15.62
N LEU A 349 11.56 4.93 -15.81
CA LEU A 349 11.08 5.61 -17.03
C LEU A 349 11.66 7.02 -17.22
N ALA A 350 12.08 7.69 -16.14
CA ALA A 350 12.67 9.01 -16.19
C ALA A 350 14.18 8.97 -16.48
N THR A 351 14.81 7.80 -16.38
CA THR A 351 16.23 7.63 -16.70
C THR A 351 16.50 8.02 -18.15
N ARG A 352 17.58 8.77 -18.36
CA ARG A 352 18.06 9.16 -19.69
C ARG A 352 19.46 8.61 -19.89
N SER A 353 19.75 8.13 -21.10
CA SER A 353 21.10 7.76 -21.51
C SER A 353 21.93 9.02 -21.75
N ASP A 354 23.15 9.06 -21.21
CA ASP A 354 24.12 10.14 -21.47
C ASP A 354 24.61 10.14 -22.93
N ILE A 355 24.56 8.96 -23.58
CA ILE A 355 24.85 8.80 -25.00
C ILE A 355 23.52 8.81 -25.75
N THR A 356 23.31 9.84 -26.56
CA THR A 356 22.12 10.02 -27.38
C THR A 356 22.49 10.18 -28.85
N ASP A 357 21.66 9.66 -29.74
CA ASP A 357 21.82 9.91 -31.17
C ASP A 357 21.71 11.42 -31.46
N PRO A 358 22.60 11.97 -32.30
CA PRO A 358 22.50 13.37 -32.71
C PRO A 358 21.21 13.59 -33.51
N ALA A 359 20.53 14.72 -33.27
CA ALA A 359 19.26 15.06 -33.93
C ALA A 359 19.36 15.08 -35.47
N GLN A 360 20.56 15.34 -36.01
CA GLN A 360 20.87 15.26 -37.44
C GLN A 360 22.14 14.42 -37.62
N PRO A 361 22.03 13.10 -37.82
CA PRO A 361 23.20 12.25 -38.04
C PRO A 361 23.87 12.62 -39.35
N ARG A 362 25.19 12.78 -39.31
CA ARG A 362 25.99 13.01 -40.51
C ARG A 362 26.27 11.69 -41.21
N VAL A 363 26.00 11.64 -42.51
CA VAL A 363 26.31 10.47 -43.32
C VAL A 363 27.82 10.42 -43.53
N LEU A 364 28.43 9.29 -43.17
CA LEU A 364 29.83 9.04 -43.47
C LEU A 364 30.03 8.96 -45.00
N PRO A 365 30.98 9.72 -45.57
CA PRO A 365 31.29 9.62 -47.00
C PRO A 365 31.70 8.19 -47.36
N ARG A 366 31.19 7.66 -48.48
CA ARG A 366 31.63 6.36 -49.00
C ARG A 366 33.07 6.49 -49.51
N ALA A 367 34.04 6.12 -48.68
CA ALA A 367 35.43 6.00 -49.09
C ALA A 367 35.66 4.64 -49.74
N GLY A 368 36.09 4.61 -51.01
CA GLY A 368 36.34 3.38 -51.76
C GLY A 368 37.58 2.58 -51.30
N GLY A 369 38.35 3.10 -50.34
CA GLY A 369 39.64 2.55 -49.92
C GLY A 369 39.75 2.13 -48.45
N GLY A 370 38.63 2.00 -47.73
CA GLY A 370 38.63 1.74 -46.28
C GLY A 370 38.72 3.02 -45.43
N LEU A 371 38.73 2.87 -44.11
CA LEU A 371 38.77 3.98 -43.14
C LEU A 371 40.03 3.88 -42.28
N LYS A 372 40.69 5.01 -42.03
CA LYS A 372 41.71 5.13 -40.99
C LYS A 372 41.03 5.20 -39.62
N VAL A 373 41.55 4.47 -38.64
CA VAL A 373 41.09 4.56 -37.24
C VAL A 373 42.23 5.10 -36.40
N GLU A 374 41.95 6.13 -35.59
CA GLU A 374 42.95 6.79 -34.77
C GLU A 374 42.43 6.95 -33.34
N PHE A 375 43.21 6.46 -32.38
CA PHE A 375 43.09 6.74 -30.96
C PHE A 375 44.15 7.79 -30.64
N ASP A 376 43.72 8.91 -30.07
CA ASP A 376 44.58 10.04 -29.71
C ASP A 376 44.48 10.28 -28.19
N HIS A 377 45.54 9.92 -27.46
CA HIS A 377 45.68 10.12 -26.01
C HIS A 377 44.45 9.63 -25.20
N VAL A 378 43.91 8.47 -25.58
CA VAL A 378 42.63 7.96 -25.05
C VAL A 378 42.82 7.42 -23.64
N THR A 379 42.08 8.00 -22.70
CA THR A 379 41.94 7.50 -21.33
C THR A 379 40.51 7.06 -21.09
N PHE A 380 40.32 5.82 -20.60
CA PHE A 380 38.99 5.25 -20.39
C PHE A 380 38.86 4.57 -19.03
N ARG A 381 37.73 4.84 -18.37
CA ARG A 381 37.32 4.28 -17.08
C ARG A 381 35.91 3.76 -17.23
N TYR A 382 35.69 2.50 -16.87
CA TYR A 382 34.32 1.98 -16.80
C TYR A 382 33.53 2.72 -15.71
N PRO A 383 32.28 3.13 -15.98
CA PRO A 383 31.43 3.81 -15.00
C PRO A 383 31.23 3.02 -13.72
N SER A 384 31.23 1.68 -13.81
CA SER A 384 31.14 0.77 -12.67
C SER A 384 32.39 0.76 -11.77
N ARG A 385 33.55 1.25 -12.24
CA ARG A 385 34.83 1.29 -11.51
C ARG A 385 35.62 2.57 -11.81
N PRO A 386 35.11 3.76 -11.41
CA PRO A 386 35.67 5.05 -11.85
C PRO A 386 37.11 5.28 -11.35
N ALA A 387 37.49 4.66 -10.22
CA ALA A 387 38.84 4.78 -9.67
C ALA A 387 39.92 4.10 -10.54
N HIS A 388 39.56 3.10 -11.33
CA HIS A 388 40.51 2.32 -12.12
C HIS A 388 40.39 2.64 -13.61
N ALA A 389 41.44 3.23 -14.17
CA ALA A 389 41.55 3.40 -15.62
C ALA A 389 41.99 2.09 -16.27
N VAL A 390 41.24 1.68 -17.30
CA VAL A 390 41.55 0.51 -18.12
C VAL A 390 42.45 0.90 -19.28
N LEU A 391 42.20 2.07 -19.89
CA LEU A 391 43.12 2.70 -20.84
C LEU A 391 43.71 3.94 -20.19
N ASN A 392 45.03 4.08 -20.27
CA ASN A 392 45.78 5.23 -19.79
C ASN A 392 46.62 5.77 -20.96
N ASP A 393 46.23 6.94 -21.47
CA ASP A 393 46.97 7.67 -22.51
C ASP A 393 47.31 6.83 -23.76
N LEU A 394 46.33 6.06 -24.26
CA LEU A 394 46.52 5.19 -25.42
C LEU A 394 46.48 6.01 -26.72
N SER A 395 47.58 5.99 -27.48
CA SER A 395 47.63 6.50 -28.85
C SER A 395 47.96 5.37 -29.83
N LEU A 396 47.12 5.18 -30.84
CA LEU A 396 47.22 4.12 -31.84
C LEU A 396 46.60 4.60 -33.16
N ALA A 397 47.30 4.43 -34.27
CA ALA A 397 46.77 4.65 -35.61
C ALA A 397 46.74 3.33 -36.38
N ILE A 398 45.63 3.05 -37.06
CA ILE A 398 45.42 1.88 -37.91
C ILE A 398 45.10 2.37 -39.31
N GLU A 399 45.97 2.03 -40.26
CA GLU A 399 45.85 2.47 -41.64
C GLU A 399 44.83 1.62 -42.43
N PRO A 400 44.24 2.14 -43.53
CA PRO A 400 43.27 1.40 -44.32
C PRO A 400 43.87 0.11 -44.90
N GLY A 401 43.23 -1.04 -44.61
CA GLY A 401 43.66 -2.36 -45.07
C GLY A 401 44.68 -3.05 -44.16
N GLU A 402 45.12 -2.40 -43.09
CA GLU A 402 46.05 -2.97 -42.12
C GLU A 402 45.37 -3.99 -41.18
N THR A 403 46.09 -5.04 -40.80
CA THR A 403 45.66 -6.01 -39.78
C THR A 403 46.56 -5.87 -38.56
N VAL A 404 45.96 -5.64 -37.38
CA VAL A 404 46.67 -5.41 -36.12
C VAL A 404 46.30 -6.52 -35.13
N ALA A 405 47.26 -6.93 -34.30
CA ALA A 405 47.04 -7.84 -33.16
C ALA A 405 47.17 -7.04 -31.85
N LEU A 406 46.15 -7.14 -30.99
CA LEU A 406 46.02 -6.40 -29.72
C LEU A 406 46.32 -7.28 -28.51
#